data_AF-A0A8V0ZX34-F1
#
_entry.id   AF-A0A8V0ZX34-F1
#
_cell.length_a   1.000
_cell.length_b   1.000
_cell.length_c   1.000
_cell.angle_alpha   90.00
_cell.angle_beta   90.00
_cell.angle_gamma   90.00
#
_symmetry.space_group_name_H-M   'P 1'
#
loop_
_entity.id
_entity.type
_entity.pdbx_description
1 polymer ?
#
loop_
_entity_poly.entity_id
_entity_poly.type
_entity_poly.pdbx_seq_one_letter_code
_entity_poly.pdbx_strand_id
1 'polypeptide(L)'
;SSLPLPPIGVLLHKLLILLQVTLSVVVGKTMMILFPDATKRYILKLGEKSRMNQNPKFSYENWGPTFFSFQYLLFVLKVKWRRLEDEAHEGRPAPNTPVVALNGEMQHLFSFMRGQYFNKLVKDFSSIADFLIIYIEEAHAVDGWAFRNNVVIKNHRSLEDRKTAAQFLQQKNPLCPVVLDTMENLSSSKYAALPERLYILQAGNVIYKVKTISNNKHSFQTWALSQLHSRV
;
A
#
# COMPACT_ATOMS: atom_id res chain seq x y z
N SER A 1 17.30 15.57 21.49
CA SER A 1 16.77 14.24 21.87
C SER A 1 17.23 13.24 20.83
N SER A 2 18.14 12.33 21.18
CA SER A 2 18.57 11.25 20.31
C SER A 2 17.43 10.23 20.18
N LEU A 3 17.01 9.93 18.96
CA LEU A 3 16.12 8.80 18.68
C LEU A 3 16.80 7.52 19.19
N PRO A 4 16.11 6.67 19.97
CA PRO A 4 16.69 5.42 20.45
C PRO A 4 17.10 4.55 19.25
N LEU A 5 18.30 3.98 19.31
CA LEU A 5 18.79 3.08 18.27
C LEU A 5 17.86 1.86 18.17
N PRO A 6 17.54 1.39 16.95
CA PRO A 6 16.70 0.22 16.80
C PRO A 6 17.36 -1.01 17.45
N PRO A 7 16.57 -1.97 17.97
CA PRO A 7 17.13 -3.19 18.57
C PRO A 7 18.06 -3.90 17.58
N ILE A 8 19.19 -4.45 18.08
CA ILE A 8 20.19 -5.15 17.25
C ILE A 8 19.55 -6.23 16.36
N GLY A 9 18.55 -6.93 16.88
CA GLY A 9 17.77 -7.91 16.12
C GLY A 9 17.11 -7.32 14.87
N VAL A 10 16.54 -6.11 14.94
CA VAL A 10 15.92 -5.44 13.79
C VAL A 10 16.98 -5.07 12.75
N LEU A 11 18.15 -4.60 13.18
CA LEU A 11 19.25 -4.27 12.27
C LEU A 11 19.75 -5.51 11.52
N LEU A 12 19.92 -6.64 12.21
CA LEU A 12 20.29 -7.92 11.58
C LEU A 12 19.25 -8.36 10.55
N HIS A 13 17.95 -8.30 10.88
CA HIS A 13 16.89 -8.63 9.93
C HIS A 13 16.89 -7.71 8.71
N LYS A 14 17.12 -6.41 8.90
CA LYS A 14 17.24 -5.46 7.78
C LYS A 14 18.43 -5.81 6.88
N LEU A 15 19.57 -6.19 7.45
CA LEU A 15 20.75 -6.63 6.70
C LEU A 15 20.48 -7.94 5.94
N LEU A 16 19.83 -8.92 6.55
CA LEU A 16 19.45 -10.17 5.88
C LEU A 16 18.50 -9.91 4.70
N ILE A 17 17.51 -9.03 4.89
CA ILE A 17 16.62 -8.58 3.81
C ILE A 17 17.43 -7.93 2.69
N LEU A 18 18.40 -7.06 3.02
CA LEU A 18 19.27 -6.42 2.04
C LEU A 18 20.00 -7.45 1.18
N LEU A 19 20.65 -8.41 1.82
CA LEU A 19 21.41 -9.47 1.14
C LEU A 19 20.50 -10.33 0.26
N GLN A 20 19.36 -10.76 0.78
CA GLN A 20 18.40 -11.59 0.05
C GLN A 20 17.84 -10.87 -1.19
N VAL A 21 17.41 -9.61 -1.05
CA VAL A 21 16.83 -8.86 -2.18
C VAL A 21 17.91 -8.54 -3.22
N THR A 22 19.12 -8.17 -2.78
CA THR A 22 20.25 -7.93 -3.69
C THR A 22 20.58 -9.19 -4.49
N LEU A 23 20.70 -10.35 -3.83
CA LEU A 23 20.93 -11.62 -4.51
C LEU A 23 19.82 -11.94 -5.51
N SER A 24 18.56 -11.74 -5.12
CA SER A 24 17.40 -11.96 -6.00
C SER A 24 17.43 -11.07 -7.24
N VAL A 25 17.86 -9.82 -7.08
CA VAL A 25 18.00 -8.86 -8.19
C VAL A 25 19.13 -9.25 -9.12
N VAL A 26 20.29 -9.63 -8.59
CA VAL A 26 21.44 -10.09 -9.38
C VAL A 26 21.07 -11.34 -10.17
N VAL A 27 20.51 -12.37 -9.52
CA VAL A 27 20.07 -13.60 -10.17
C VAL A 27 19.02 -13.31 -11.23
N GLY A 28 17.99 -12.53 -10.89
CA GLY A 28 16.93 -12.16 -11.83
C GLY A 28 17.47 -11.43 -13.05
N LYS A 29 18.38 -10.47 -12.86
CA LYS A 29 19.01 -9.72 -13.96
C LYS A 29 19.87 -10.62 -14.85
N THR A 30 20.64 -11.54 -14.26
CA THR A 30 21.42 -12.53 -15.00
C THR A 30 20.50 -13.46 -15.81
N MET A 31 19.40 -13.93 -15.23
CA MET A 31 18.41 -14.77 -15.95
C MET A 31 17.73 -14.02 -17.10
N MET A 32 17.45 -12.71 -16.95
CA MET A 32 16.94 -11.90 -18.06
C MET A 32 17.90 -11.83 -19.25
N ILE A 33 19.21 -11.89 -19.00
CA ILE A 33 20.25 -11.84 -20.04
C ILE A 33 20.46 -13.23 -20.66
N LEU A 34 20.60 -14.26 -19.83
CA LEU A 34 20.92 -15.62 -20.30
C LEU A 34 19.70 -16.36 -20.87
N PHE A 35 18.51 -16.12 -20.32
CA PHE A 35 17.28 -16.85 -20.65
C PHE A 35 16.08 -15.88 -20.77
N PRO A 36 16.08 -14.96 -21.75
CA PRO A 36 15.08 -13.90 -21.86
C PRO A 36 13.65 -14.43 -22.00
N ASP A 37 13.42 -15.47 -22.82
CA ASP A 37 12.07 -16.03 -23.04
C ASP A 37 11.53 -16.75 -21.82
N ALA A 38 12.38 -17.51 -21.12
CA ALA A 38 12.00 -18.18 -19.88
C ALA A 38 11.65 -17.14 -18.80
N THR A 39 12.44 -16.08 -18.71
CA THR A 39 12.21 -14.99 -17.75
C THR A 39 10.95 -14.20 -18.08
N LYS A 40 10.68 -13.92 -19.36
CA LYS A 40 9.43 -13.29 -19.82
C LYS A 40 8.21 -14.12 -19.41
N ARG A 41 8.23 -15.44 -19.65
CA ARG A 41 7.16 -16.35 -19.20
C ARG A 41 6.97 -16.33 -17.68
N TYR A 42 8.08 -16.36 -16.93
CA TYR A 42 8.03 -16.30 -15.47
C TYR A 42 7.40 -15.00 -14.96
N ILE A 43 7.83 -13.85 -15.49
CA ILE A 43 7.31 -12.53 -15.13
C ILE A 43 5.82 -12.41 -15.49
N LEU A 44 5.41 -12.88 -16.68
CA LEU A 44 4.00 -12.89 -17.08
C LEU A 44 3.14 -13.73 -16.13
N LYS A 45 3.61 -14.92 -15.72
CA LYS A 45 2.93 -15.77 -14.73
C LYS A 45 2.82 -15.11 -13.35
N LEU A 46 3.79 -14.28 -12.96
CA LEU A 46 3.65 -13.45 -11.76
C LEU A 46 2.56 -12.38 -11.93
N GLY A 47 2.48 -11.77 -13.12
CA GLY A 47 1.45 -10.78 -13.47
C GLY A 47 0.03 -11.35 -13.47
N GLU A 48 -0.16 -12.63 -13.82
CA GLU A 48 -1.45 -13.32 -13.70
C GLU A 48 -1.96 -13.36 -12.27
N LYS A 49 -1.07 -13.68 -11.31
CA LYS A 49 -1.43 -13.73 -9.88
C LYS A 49 -1.88 -12.38 -9.34
N SER A 50 -1.30 -11.29 -9.82
CA SER A 50 -1.71 -9.92 -9.44
C SER A 50 -2.84 -9.37 -10.31
N ARG A 51 -3.38 -10.15 -11.26
CA ARG A 51 -4.38 -9.73 -12.25
C ARG A 51 -3.91 -8.55 -13.12
N MET A 52 -2.60 -8.32 -13.21
CA MET A 52 -2.01 -7.23 -13.99
C MET A 52 -2.29 -7.41 -15.49
N ASN A 53 -2.36 -8.66 -15.96
CA ASN A 53 -2.72 -8.99 -17.34
C ASN A 53 -4.18 -8.64 -17.70
N GLN A 54 -5.05 -8.37 -16.72
CA GLN A 54 -6.43 -7.92 -16.95
C GLN A 54 -6.52 -6.40 -17.14
N ASN A 55 -5.42 -5.66 -16.93
CA ASN A 55 -5.39 -4.23 -17.20
C ASN A 55 -5.37 -4.02 -18.74
N PRO A 56 -6.35 -3.32 -19.34
CA PRO A 56 -6.40 -3.09 -20.79
C PRO A 56 -5.22 -2.28 -21.31
N LYS A 57 -4.51 -1.55 -20.44
CA LYS A 57 -3.29 -0.81 -20.79
C LYS A 57 -2.03 -1.67 -20.64
N PHE A 58 -2.12 -2.91 -20.18
CA PHE A 58 -0.96 -3.76 -19.93
C PHE A 58 -0.15 -4.03 -21.19
N SER A 59 1.17 -3.88 -21.08
CA SER A 59 2.13 -4.34 -22.09
C SER A 59 3.37 -4.84 -21.37
N TYR A 60 3.85 -6.03 -21.74
CA TYR A 60 5.05 -6.61 -21.15
C TYR A 60 6.25 -5.67 -21.31
N GLU A 61 6.43 -5.04 -22.48
CA GLU A 61 7.60 -4.19 -22.76
C GLU A 61 7.65 -2.93 -21.89
N ASN A 62 6.50 -2.53 -21.32
CA ASN A 62 6.39 -1.41 -20.39
C ASN A 62 6.53 -1.82 -18.92
N TRP A 63 6.54 -3.12 -18.65
CA TRP A 63 6.44 -3.70 -17.31
C TRP A 63 7.63 -4.62 -16.98
N GLY A 64 7.80 -5.70 -17.75
CA GLY A 64 8.82 -6.73 -17.53
C GLY A 64 10.25 -6.20 -17.45
N PRO A 65 10.71 -5.33 -18.38
CA PRO A 65 12.04 -4.75 -18.33
C PRO A 65 12.33 -3.89 -17.08
N THR A 66 11.31 -3.48 -16.33
CA THR A 66 11.48 -2.67 -15.11
C THR A 66 11.88 -3.52 -13.89
N PHE A 67 11.62 -4.84 -13.92
CA PHE A 67 12.00 -5.76 -12.85
C PHE A 67 13.52 -5.93 -12.76
N PHE A 68 14.01 -6.20 -11.55
CA PHE A 68 15.43 -6.40 -11.27
C PHE A 68 16.34 -5.22 -11.69
N SER A 69 15.76 -4.02 -11.82
CA SER A 69 16.51 -2.77 -11.93
C SER A 69 16.97 -2.27 -10.55
N PHE A 70 17.86 -1.29 -10.52
CA PHE A 70 18.25 -0.65 -9.26
C PHE A 70 17.04 0.03 -8.58
N GLN A 71 16.15 0.66 -9.35
CA GLN A 71 14.92 1.25 -8.82
C GLN A 71 14.00 0.20 -8.20
N TYR A 72 13.86 -0.96 -8.85
CA TYR A 72 13.14 -2.12 -8.29
C TYR A 72 13.74 -2.58 -6.95
N LEU A 73 15.07 -2.69 -6.87
CA LEU A 73 15.78 -3.06 -5.65
C LEU A 73 15.42 -2.10 -4.50
N LEU A 74 15.57 -0.79 -4.72
CA LEU A 74 15.26 0.24 -3.72
C LEU A 74 13.80 0.17 -3.26
N PHE A 75 12.87 0.00 -4.20
CA PHE A 75 11.45 -0.13 -3.89
C PHE A 75 11.15 -1.37 -3.04
N VAL A 76 11.65 -2.54 -3.43
CA VAL A 76 11.41 -3.80 -2.70
C VAL A 76 12.02 -3.75 -1.30
N LEU A 77 13.22 -3.17 -1.15
CA LEU A 77 13.85 -2.96 0.16
C LEU A 77 12.99 -2.05 1.04
N LYS A 78 12.57 -0.90 0.51
CA LYS A 78 11.69 0.04 1.22
C LYS A 78 10.44 -0.66 1.74
N VAL A 79 9.72 -1.38 0.88
CA VAL A 79 8.49 -2.10 1.27
C VAL A 79 8.78 -3.17 2.33
N LYS A 80 9.83 -3.98 2.16
CA LYS A 80 10.16 -5.05 3.11
C LYS A 80 10.61 -4.51 4.48
N TRP A 81 11.39 -3.44 4.51
CA TRP A 81 11.79 -2.81 5.76
C TRP A 81 10.61 -2.13 6.46
N ARG A 82 9.71 -1.44 5.74
CA ARG A 82 8.48 -0.90 6.33
C ARG A 82 7.60 -1.98 6.94
N ARG A 83 7.52 -3.16 6.32
CA ARG A 83 6.80 -4.32 6.89
C ARG A 83 7.44 -4.89 8.15
N LEU A 84 8.74 -4.72 8.33
CA LEU A 84 9.44 -5.13 9.55
C LEU A 84 9.15 -4.16 10.71
N GLU A 85 8.85 -2.90 10.39
CA GLU A 85 8.53 -1.81 11.32
C GLU A 85 7.02 -1.59 11.51
N ASP A 86 6.22 -2.55 11.05
CA ASP A 86 4.77 -2.54 11.13
C ASP A 86 4.29 -2.56 12.59
N GLU A 87 3.46 -1.59 12.98
CA GLU A 87 2.93 -1.45 14.34
C GLU A 87 1.46 -1.90 14.42
N ALA A 88 0.78 -2.06 13.27
CA ALA A 88 -0.65 -2.34 13.21
C ALA A 88 -0.93 -3.84 13.04
N HIS A 89 -1.17 -4.55 14.16
CA HIS A 89 -1.43 -6.00 14.17
C HIS A 89 -2.87 -6.33 14.59
N GLU A 90 -3.45 -7.38 14.00
CA GLU A 90 -4.77 -7.89 14.38
C GLU A 90 -4.86 -8.19 15.89
N GLY A 91 -5.95 -7.78 16.53
CA GLY A 91 -6.18 -7.90 17.97
C GLY A 91 -5.43 -6.88 18.83
N ARG A 92 -4.68 -5.94 18.24
CA ARG A 92 -3.95 -4.88 18.95
C ARG A 92 -4.58 -3.50 18.73
N PRO A 93 -4.28 -2.51 19.61
CA PRO A 93 -4.64 -1.13 19.37
C PRO A 93 -4.12 -0.63 18.03
N ALA A 94 -4.98 0.06 17.28
CA ALA A 94 -4.65 0.65 16.01
C ALA A 94 -3.83 1.95 16.24
N PRO A 95 -2.71 2.17 15.51
CA PRO A 95 -1.98 3.43 15.62
C PRO A 95 -2.86 4.63 15.21
N ASN A 96 -3.09 5.57 16.13
CA ASN A 96 -3.82 6.81 15.82
C ASN A 96 -2.88 7.84 15.18
N THR A 97 -2.69 7.76 13.88
CA THR A 97 -1.76 8.62 13.14
C THR A 97 -2.39 9.95 12.73
N PRO A 98 -1.59 11.03 12.61
CA PRO A 98 -2.04 12.26 11.98
C PRO A 98 -2.29 12.03 10.50
N VAL A 99 -3.32 12.67 9.97
CA VAL A 99 -3.70 12.71 8.57
C VAL A 99 -4.06 14.14 8.20
N VAL A 100 -4.00 14.49 6.92
CA VAL A 100 -4.32 15.84 6.45
C VAL A 100 -5.57 15.81 5.58
N ALA A 101 -6.59 16.56 5.97
CA ALA A 101 -7.78 16.73 5.16
C ALA A 101 -7.46 17.51 3.87
N LEU A 102 -8.32 17.41 2.86
CA LEU A 102 -8.09 18.05 1.56
C LEU A 102 -8.11 19.59 1.61
N ASN A 103 -8.73 20.17 2.65
CA ASN A 103 -8.66 21.60 2.95
C ASN A 103 -7.33 22.02 3.61
N GLY A 104 -6.43 21.07 3.90
CA GLY A 104 -5.13 21.30 4.54
C GLY A 104 -5.14 21.15 6.07
N GLU A 105 -6.30 20.91 6.70
CA GLU A 105 -6.38 20.77 8.15
C GLU A 105 -5.80 19.45 8.63
N MET A 106 -4.97 19.50 9.67
CA MET A 106 -4.44 18.31 10.31
C MET A 106 -5.50 17.69 11.23
N GLN A 107 -5.75 16.41 11.01
CA GLN A 107 -6.68 15.59 11.79
C GLN A 107 -5.99 14.30 12.21
N HIS A 108 -6.70 13.43 12.93
CA HIS A 108 -6.20 12.12 13.33
C HIS A 108 -7.13 11.03 12.82
N LEU A 109 -6.58 9.85 12.53
CA LEU A 109 -7.34 8.70 12.05
C LEU A 109 -8.58 8.42 12.91
N PHE A 110 -8.45 8.48 14.23
CA PHE A 110 -9.57 8.17 15.14
C PHE A 110 -10.67 9.23 15.13
N SER A 111 -10.42 10.45 14.64
CA SER A 111 -11.47 11.46 14.46
C SER A 111 -12.53 10.98 13.45
N PHE A 112 -12.11 10.20 12.46
CA PHE A 112 -13.01 9.62 11.47
C PHE A 112 -13.84 8.47 12.06
N MET A 113 -13.37 7.78 13.09
CA MET A 113 -14.13 6.69 13.73
C MET A 113 -15.31 7.16 14.59
N ARG A 114 -15.47 8.47 14.83
CA ARG A 114 -16.48 9.03 15.76
C ARG A 114 -17.77 9.51 15.08
N GLY A 115 -18.01 9.14 13.81
CA GLY A 115 -19.37 9.00 13.28
C GLY A 115 -20.03 10.19 12.57
N GLN A 116 -19.30 11.05 11.84
CA GLN A 116 -19.94 12.14 11.08
C GLN A 116 -19.49 12.33 9.61
N TYR A 117 -18.57 11.51 9.09
CA TYR A 117 -17.93 11.80 7.79
C TYR A 117 -18.39 10.93 6.62
N PHE A 118 -19.18 9.88 6.84
CA PHE A 118 -19.41 8.86 5.80
C PHE A 118 -20.80 8.97 5.19
N ASN A 119 -20.92 9.85 4.20
CA ASN A 119 -22.08 9.85 3.35
C ASN A 119 -21.87 8.94 2.13
N LYS A 120 -22.62 7.82 2.18
CA LYS A 120 -23.50 7.36 1.10
C LYS A 120 -22.93 6.40 0.07
N LEU A 121 -22.22 5.36 0.52
CA LEU A 121 -21.58 4.49 -0.46
C LEU A 121 -21.70 3.03 -0.49
N VAL A 122 -21.93 2.47 0.66
CA VAL A 122 -22.30 1.11 0.63
C VAL A 122 -23.73 1.20 1.01
N LYS A 123 -24.63 1.49 0.06
CA LYS A 123 -26.07 1.42 0.36
C LYS A 123 -26.40 0.11 1.09
N ASP A 124 -25.60 -0.92 0.84
CA ASP A 124 -25.68 -2.25 1.46
C ASP A 124 -24.89 -2.40 2.78
N PHE A 125 -23.90 -1.56 3.09
CA PHE A 125 -23.03 -1.69 4.30
C PHE A 125 -22.82 -0.39 5.09
N SER A 126 -23.39 0.74 4.70
CA SER A 126 -23.24 2.06 5.37
C SER A 126 -23.99 2.11 6.69
N SER A 127 -24.91 1.17 6.91
CA SER A 127 -25.53 0.91 8.22
C SER A 127 -24.60 0.13 9.16
N ILE A 128 -23.50 -0.43 8.66
CA ILE A 128 -22.66 -1.41 9.35
C ILE A 128 -21.21 -0.91 9.54
N ALA A 129 -20.67 -0.16 8.57
CA ALA A 129 -19.28 0.30 8.61
C ALA A 129 -19.07 1.64 7.88
N ASP A 130 -18.07 2.34 8.40
CA ASP A 130 -17.49 3.57 7.86
C ASP A 130 -16.23 3.26 7.03
N PHE A 131 -15.90 4.10 6.04
CA PHE A 131 -14.83 3.83 5.07
C PHE A 131 -13.92 5.02 4.84
N LEU A 132 -12.64 4.96 5.19
CA LEU A 132 -11.69 6.05 4.95
C LEU A 132 -10.62 5.64 3.93
N ILE A 133 -10.31 6.53 2.98
CA ILE A 133 -9.12 6.40 2.14
C ILE A 133 -8.06 7.38 2.66
N ILE A 134 -6.88 6.87 2.97
CA ILE A 134 -5.68 7.67 3.21
C ILE A 134 -4.80 7.57 1.97
N TYR A 135 -4.65 8.67 1.25
CA TYR A 135 -3.75 8.80 0.11
C TYR A 135 -2.30 8.91 0.61
N ILE A 136 -1.52 7.87 0.32
CA ILE A 136 -0.11 7.75 0.74
C ILE A 136 0.83 8.17 -0.39
N GLU A 137 2.14 8.00 -0.20
CA GLU A 137 3.12 8.19 -1.25
C GLU A 137 2.94 7.23 -2.44
N GLU A 138 3.33 7.68 -3.64
CA GLU A 138 3.21 6.90 -4.88
C GLU A 138 4.12 5.67 -4.85
N ALA A 139 3.53 4.49 -5.03
CA ALA A 139 4.31 3.25 -5.19
C ALA A 139 5.09 3.21 -6.51
N HIS A 140 4.59 3.90 -7.55
CA HIS A 140 5.13 3.87 -8.91
C HIS A 140 5.37 5.28 -9.47
N ALA A 141 6.04 6.12 -8.68
CA ALA A 141 6.45 7.45 -9.12
C ALA A 141 7.43 7.39 -10.30
N VAL A 142 7.29 8.29 -11.28
CA VAL A 142 8.11 8.30 -12.51
C VAL A 142 9.58 8.61 -12.30
N ASP A 143 9.93 9.27 -11.18
CA ASP A 143 11.30 9.49 -10.72
C ASP A 143 11.79 8.41 -9.75
N GLY A 144 11.07 7.28 -9.66
CA GLY A 144 11.43 6.08 -8.91
C GLY A 144 11.25 4.79 -9.73
N TRP A 145 10.61 3.77 -9.15
CA TRP A 145 10.27 2.53 -9.86
C TRP A 145 8.87 2.56 -10.46
N ALA A 146 8.77 2.95 -11.72
CA ALA A 146 7.50 3.05 -12.45
C ALA A 146 7.44 2.17 -13.70
N PHE A 147 6.21 1.86 -14.13
CA PHE A 147 5.94 1.25 -15.42
C PHE A 147 5.86 2.33 -16.50
N ARG A 148 6.34 2.03 -17.72
CA ARG A 148 6.51 3.04 -18.78
C ARG A 148 5.20 3.66 -19.30
N ASN A 149 4.06 3.04 -19.01
CA ASN A 149 2.71 3.44 -19.44
C ASN A 149 1.80 3.87 -18.28
N ASN A 150 2.36 4.18 -17.12
CA ASN A 150 1.57 4.58 -15.96
C ASN A 150 1.19 6.07 -15.99
N VAL A 151 0.27 6.48 -15.10
CA VAL A 151 0.00 7.91 -14.84
C VAL A 151 1.30 8.59 -14.41
N VAL A 152 1.61 9.73 -15.02
CA VAL A 152 2.86 10.45 -14.78
C VAL A 152 2.76 11.28 -13.51
N ILE A 153 3.00 10.63 -12.36
CA ILE A 153 3.07 11.27 -11.05
C ILE A 153 4.49 11.10 -10.51
N LYS A 154 5.10 12.20 -10.05
CA LYS A 154 6.42 12.18 -9.39
C LYS A 154 6.25 11.93 -7.90
N ASN A 155 7.34 11.56 -7.22
CA ASN A 155 7.34 11.55 -5.76
C ASN A 155 6.95 12.93 -5.23
N HIS A 156 5.99 12.95 -4.30
CA HIS A 156 5.52 14.17 -3.66
C HIS A 156 6.67 14.82 -2.88
N ARG A 157 6.97 16.09 -3.16
CA ARG A 157 7.97 16.90 -2.43
C ARG A 157 7.30 17.85 -1.44
N SER A 158 6.02 18.12 -1.65
CA SER A 158 5.17 18.91 -0.77
C SER A 158 3.81 18.23 -0.54
N LEU A 159 3.09 18.70 0.46
CA LEU A 159 1.71 18.27 0.68
C LEU A 159 0.80 18.63 -0.51
N GLU A 160 1.08 19.74 -1.19
CA GLU A 160 0.28 20.17 -2.34
C GLU A 160 0.49 19.27 -3.57
N ASP A 161 1.70 18.73 -3.76
CA ASP A 161 1.94 17.69 -4.77
C ASP A 161 1.07 16.46 -4.49
N ARG A 162 1.02 16.03 -3.23
CA ARG A 162 0.23 14.87 -2.79
C ARG A 162 -1.26 15.11 -2.92
N LYS A 163 -1.71 16.32 -2.60
CA LYS A 163 -3.11 16.73 -2.77
C LYS A 163 -3.51 16.72 -4.24
N THR A 164 -2.66 17.26 -5.11
CA THR A 164 -2.85 17.24 -6.57
C THR A 164 -2.97 15.82 -7.09
N ALA A 165 -2.11 14.90 -6.62
CA ALA A 165 -2.21 13.48 -6.95
C ALA A 165 -3.53 12.86 -6.46
N ALA A 166 -3.91 13.13 -5.21
CA ALA A 166 -5.16 12.67 -4.62
C ALA A 166 -6.42 13.21 -5.32
N GLN A 167 -6.35 14.37 -5.99
CA GLN A 167 -7.45 14.89 -6.79
C GLN A 167 -7.76 14.01 -8.01
N PHE A 168 -6.77 13.32 -8.60
CA PHE A 168 -7.04 12.34 -9.65
C PHE A 168 -7.89 11.17 -9.14
N LEU A 169 -7.67 10.76 -7.89
CA LEU A 169 -8.52 9.76 -7.25
C LEU A 169 -9.92 10.33 -7.01
N GLN A 170 -10.04 11.59 -6.57
CA GLN A 170 -11.34 12.26 -6.37
C GLN A 170 -12.18 12.36 -7.65
N GLN A 171 -11.56 12.52 -8.81
CA GLN A 171 -12.26 12.51 -10.10
C GLN A 171 -12.95 11.17 -10.41
N LYS A 172 -12.55 10.08 -9.75
CA LYS A 172 -13.27 8.80 -9.81
C LYS A 172 -14.53 8.78 -8.96
N ASN A 173 -14.88 9.93 -8.38
CA ASN A 173 -15.95 10.12 -7.43
C ASN A 173 -15.87 9.05 -6.33
N PRO A 174 -14.72 8.95 -5.61
CA PRO A 174 -14.55 8.00 -4.56
C PRO A 174 -15.55 8.36 -3.50
N LEU A 175 -16.06 7.28 -3.01
CA LEU A 175 -17.46 7.27 -2.71
C LEU A 175 -17.45 7.29 -1.11
N CYS A 176 -16.26 7.51 -0.52
CA CYS A 176 -15.99 7.78 0.86
C CYS A 176 -14.92 8.90 1.01
N PRO A 177 -14.74 9.52 2.18
CA PRO A 177 -13.72 10.53 2.43
C PRO A 177 -12.32 10.08 2.03
N VAL A 178 -11.61 11.00 1.37
CA VAL A 178 -10.19 10.89 1.04
C VAL A 178 -9.43 11.91 1.87
N VAL A 179 -8.47 11.45 2.66
CA VAL A 179 -7.49 12.27 3.37
C VAL A 179 -6.10 11.92 2.87
N LEU A 180 -5.11 12.72 3.23
CA LEU A 180 -3.71 12.52 2.86
C LEU A 180 -2.95 12.01 4.06
N ASP A 181 -1.96 11.15 3.84
CA ASP A 181 -0.94 10.89 4.85
C ASP A 181 -0.01 12.10 4.97
N THR A 182 0.68 12.25 6.10
CA THR A 182 1.67 13.33 6.28
C THR A 182 2.88 13.13 5.36
N MET A 183 3.66 14.18 5.12
CA MET A 183 4.86 14.08 4.27
C MET A 183 5.94 13.16 4.86
N GLU A 184 5.92 12.94 6.18
CA GLU A 184 6.75 11.95 6.90
C GLU A 184 6.25 10.50 6.70
N ASN A 185 5.08 10.32 6.06
CA ASN A 185 4.44 9.04 5.79
C ASN A 185 4.10 8.24 7.06
N LEU A 186 3.61 8.91 8.11
CA LEU A 186 3.39 8.29 9.42
C LEU A 186 2.34 7.18 9.36
N SER A 187 1.22 7.38 8.65
CA SER A 187 0.19 6.35 8.50
C SER A 187 0.73 5.18 7.69
N SER A 188 1.37 5.45 6.55
CA SER A 188 1.97 4.43 5.69
C SER A 188 3.04 3.61 6.40
N SER A 189 3.85 4.25 7.25
CA SER A 189 4.87 3.58 8.05
C SER A 189 4.25 2.65 9.09
N LYS A 190 3.38 3.17 9.96
CA LYS A 190 2.84 2.40 11.09
C LYS A 190 1.90 1.27 10.65
N TYR A 191 1.23 1.45 9.52
CA TYR A 191 0.36 0.44 8.92
C TYR A 191 1.03 -0.38 7.81
N ALA A 192 2.35 -0.21 7.60
CA ALA A 192 3.09 -0.85 6.50
C ALA A 192 2.30 -0.85 5.17
N ALA A 193 1.76 0.32 4.82
CA ALA A 193 0.65 0.44 3.86
C ALA A 193 1.09 0.34 2.40
N LEU A 194 2.39 0.38 2.12
CA LEU A 194 2.91 0.25 0.76
C LEU A 194 2.84 -1.18 0.20
N PRO A 195 2.54 -1.33 -1.10
CA PRO A 195 2.11 -0.28 -2.04
C PRO A 195 0.66 0.18 -1.82
N GLU A 196 -0.17 -0.72 -1.29
CA GLU A 196 -1.55 -0.50 -0.86
C GLU A 196 -1.89 -1.52 0.25
N ARG A 197 -2.83 -1.17 1.13
CA ARG A 197 -3.21 -2.01 2.26
C ARG A 197 -4.62 -1.69 2.73
N LEU A 198 -5.34 -2.73 3.18
CA LEU A 198 -6.68 -2.60 3.75
C LEU A 198 -6.68 -3.10 5.19
N TYR A 199 -7.29 -2.30 6.06
CA TYR A 199 -7.50 -2.59 7.47
C TYR A 199 -8.96 -2.38 7.83
N ILE A 200 -9.40 -3.09 8.87
CA ILE A 200 -10.69 -2.86 9.51
C ILE A 200 -10.41 -2.58 10.97
N LEU A 201 -10.89 -1.43 11.42
CA LEU A 201 -10.69 -0.93 12.77
C LEU A 201 -12.04 -0.89 13.49
N GLN A 202 -12.08 -1.35 14.73
CA GLN A 202 -13.28 -1.28 15.57
C GLN A 202 -12.87 -0.93 17.00
N ALA A 203 -13.54 0.06 17.58
CA ALA A 203 -13.28 0.55 18.94
C ALA A 203 -11.78 0.83 19.21
N GLY A 204 -11.09 1.44 18.23
CA GLY A 204 -9.66 1.77 18.33
C GLY A 204 -8.69 0.59 18.17
N ASN A 205 -9.18 -0.60 17.83
CA ASN A 205 -8.34 -1.80 17.62
C ASN A 205 -8.35 -2.24 16.16
N VAL A 206 -7.26 -2.87 15.71
CA VAL A 206 -7.20 -3.54 14.41
C VAL A 206 -7.89 -4.89 14.55
N ILE A 207 -9.05 -5.06 13.91
CA ILE A 207 -9.76 -6.35 13.91
C ILE A 207 -9.46 -7.19 12.67
N TYR A 208 -8.98 -6.56 11.61
CA TYR A 208 -8.57 -7.26 10.39
C TYR A 208 -7.49 -6.51 9.62
N LYS A 209 -6.58 -7.28 9.02
CA LYS A 209 -5.50 -6.80 8.17
C LYS A 209 -5.35 -7.67 6.93
N VAL A 210 -5.60 -7.09 5.75
CA VAL A 210 -5.44 -7.83 4.49
C VAL A 210 -3.96 -8.09 4.20
N LYS A 211 -3.56 -9.36 4.29
CA LYS A 211 -2.17 -9.79 4.04
C LYS A 211 -1.78 -9.72 2.55
N THR A 212 -2.73 -9.92 1.62
CA THR A 212 -2.50 -9.83 0.16
C THR A 212 -3.80 -9.51 -0.58
N ILE A 213 -3.84 -8.41 -1.35
CA ILE A 213 -5.05 -7.93 -2.05
C ILE A 213 -5.37 -8.78 -3.30
N SER A 214 -4.40 -9.52 -3.86
CA SER A 214 -4.59 -10.29 -5.09
C SER A 214 -5.52 -11.51 -4.98
N ASN A 215 -5.79 -12.01 -3.76
CA ASN A 215 -6.60 -13.22 -3.54
C ASN A 215 -8.01 -12.93 -2.99
N ASN A 216 -8.34 -11.69 -2.63
CA ASN A 216 -9.28 -11.46 -1.53
C ASN A 216 -10.45 -10.48 -1.80
N LYS A 217 -10.89 -10.28 -3.05
CA LYS A 217 -12.26 -9.71 -3.24
C LYS A 217 -13.31 -10.61 -2.56
N HIS A 218 -13.14 -11.93 -2.68
CA HIS A 218 -13.96 -12.88 -1.93
C HIS A 218 -13.68 -12.85 -0.43
N SER A 219 -12.43 -12.77 0.05
CA SER A 219 -12.19 -12.83 1.49
C SER A 219 -12.66 -11.60 2.26
N PHE A 220 -12.65 -10.39 1.70
CA PHE A 220 -13.16 -9.22 2.41
C PHE A 220 -14.67 -9.33 2.60
N GLN A 221 -15.41 -9.69 1.54
CA GLN A 221 -16.85 -9.94 1.61
C GLN A 221 -17.17 -11.13 2.52
N THR A 222 -16.48 -12.27 2.38
CA THR A 222 -16.69 -13.47 3.21
C THR A 222 -16.30 -13.24 4.67
N TRP A 223 -15.21 -12.53 4.96
CA TRP A 223 -14.84 -12.18 6.33
C TRP A 223 -15.86 -11.21 6.94
N ALA A 224 -16.26 -10.15 6.21
CA ALA A 224 -17.25 -9.19 6.68
C ALA A 224 -18.59 -9.88 6.98
N LEU A 225 -19.04 -10.79 6.10
CA LEU A 225 -20.22 -11.62 6.34
C LEU A 225 -20.03 -12.57 7.53
N SER A 226 -18.87 -13.21 7.70
CA SER A 226 -18.63 -14.12 8.84
C SER A 226 -18.69 -13.44 10.21
N GLN A 227 -18.30 -12.17 10.30
CA GLN A 227 -18.39 -11.38 11.54
C GLN A 227 -19.82 -10.89 11.82
N LEU A 228 -20.66 -10.82 10.79
CA LEU A 228 -22.07 -10.44 10.91
C LEU A 228 -22.95 -11.61 11.38
N HIS A 229 -22.63 -12.83 10.97
CA HIS A 229 -23.35 -14.04 11.40
C HIS A 229 -23.03 -14.49 12.83
N SER A 230 -21.92 -14.05 13.43
CA SER A 230 -21.56 -14.39 14.82
C SER A 230 -22.19 -13.48 15.88
N ARG A 231 -23.01 -12.50 15.47
CA ARG A 231 -23.69 -11.55 16.35
C ARG A 231 -25.23 -11.58 16.22
N VAL A 232 -25.77 -12.66 15.64
CA VAL A 232 -27.20 -13.04 15.71
C VAL A 232 -27.26 -14.37 16.44
#